data_AF-A0A9D1MI95-F1
#
_entry.id   AF-A0A9D1MI95-F1
#
_cell.length_a   1.000
_cell.length_b   1.000
_cell.length_c   1.000
_cell.angle_alpha   90.00
_cell.angle_beta   90.00
_cell.angle_gamma   90.00
#
_symmetry.space_group_name_H-M   'P 1'
#
loop_
_entity.id
_entity.type
_entity.pdbx_description
1 polymer ?
#
loop_
_entity_poly.entity_id
_entity_poly.type
_entity_poly.pdbx_seq_one_letter_code
_entity_poly.pdbx_strand_id
1 'polypeptide(L)' 'LKDRIADPGDFNDALDKMLLKDAIMKLKERDRKIIILRYFRDRTQSEVAEELGVSQVQVSRLESKILKQIAKELK' A
#
# COMPACT_ATOMS: atom_id res chain seq x y z
N LEU A 1 26.82 25.48 -7.41
CA LEU A 1 25.68 24.54 -7.36
C LEU A 1 26.25 23.16 -7.06
N LYS A 2 25.92 22.55 -5.93
CA LYS A 2 26.32 21.15 -5.67
C LYS A 2 25.28 20.26 -6.35
N ASP A 3 25.63 19.73 -7.52
CA ASP A 3 25.00 18.51 -8.03
C ASP A 3 25.21 17.42 -6.98
N ARG A 4 24.15 17.14 -6.22
CA ARG A 4 24.06 15.88 -5.49
C ARG A 4 23.92 14.81 -6.56
N ILE A 5 25.02 14.17 -6.90
CA ILE A 5 24.97 12.85 -7.52
C ILE A 5 24.20 12.01 -6.51
N ALA A 6 22.93 11.73 -6.81
CA ALA A 6 22.08 10.90 -5.97
C ALA A 6 22.82 9.58 -5.75
N ASP A 7 22.98 9.21 -4.48
CA ASP A 7 23.62 7.95 -4.12
C ASP A 7 22.88 6.81 -4.84
N PRO A 8 23.57 5.78 -5.37
CA PRO A 8 22.89 4.58 -5.89
C PRO A 8 21.82 4.03 -4.94
N GLY A 9 21.99 4.19 -3.62
CA GLY A 9 20.96 3.89 -2.62
C GLY A 9 19.70 4.76 -2.73
N ASP A 10 19.85 6.07 -2.92
CA ASP A 10 18.73 7.02 -3.11
C ASP A 10 17.94 6.70 -4.39
N PHE A 11 18.63 6.28 -5.46
CA PHE A 11 17.98 5.90 -6.71
C PHE A 11 17.17 4.61 -6.58
N ASN A 12 17.73 3.59 -5.93
CA ASN A 12 17.02 2.33 -5.65
C ASN A 12 15.81 2.57 -4.75
N ASP A 13 15.94 3.38 -3.70
CA ASP A 13 14.82 3.74 -2.82
C ASP A 13 13.71 4.49 -3.56
N ALA A 14 14.09 5.39 -4.49
CA ALA A 14 13.13 6.11 -5.32
C ALA A 14 12.41 5.16 -6.30
N LEU A 15 13.15 4.21 -6.88
CA LEU A 15 12.61 3.19 -7.78
C LEU A 15 11.63 2.25 -7.03
N ASP A 16 12.00 1.77 -5.85
CA ASP A 16 11.15 0.91 -5.01
C ASP A 16 9.85 1.63 -4.60
N LYS A 17 9.95 2.91 -4.22
CA LYS A 17 8.78 3.74 -3.92
C LYS A 17 7.87 3.92 -5.13
N MET A 18 8.45 4.08 -6.32
CA MET A 18 7.70 4.22 -7.57
C MET A 18 6.96 2.93 -7.92
N LEU A 19 7.62 1.78 -7.83
CA LEU A 19 7.03 0.45 -8.05
C LEU A 19 5.91 0.14 -7.05
N LEU A 20 6.12 0.44 -5.77
CA LEU A 20 5.10 0.28 -4.74
C LEU A 20 3.87 1.15 -5.02
N LYS A 21 4.09 2.41 -5.42
CA LYS A 21 2.99 3.32 -5.76
C LYS A 21 2.20 2.80 -6.96
N ASP A 22 2.86 2.29 -7.98
CA ASP A 22 2.22 1.68 -9.14
C ASP A 22 1.40 0.44 -8.77
N ALA A 23 1.94 -0.45 -7.94
CA ALA A 23 1.23 -1.62 -7.45
C ALA A 23 -0.05 -1.24 -6.69
N ILE A 24 0.02 -0.21 -5.83
CA ILE A 24 -1.15 0.33 -5.11
C ILE A 24 -2.14 1.01 -6.06
N MET A 25 -1.67 1.67 -7.13
CA MET A 25 -2.53 2.28 -8.14
C MET A 25 -3.28 1.23 -8.99
N LYS A 26 -2.72 0.03 -9.17
CA LYS A 26 -3.43 -1.07 -9.86
C LYS A 26 -4.52 -1.72 -9.01
N LEU A 27 -4.57 -1.45 -7.70
CA LEU A 27 -5.63 -1.95 -6.83
C LEU A 27 -6.97 -1.28 -7.16
N LYS A 28 -8.07 -2.03 -6.95
CA LYS A 28 -9.43 -1.49 -7.00
C LYS A 28 -9.60 -0.41 -5.92
N GLU A 29 -10.48 0.55 -6.13
CA GLU A 29 -10.69 1.67 -5.18
C GLU A 29 -10.92 1.20 -3.74
N ARG A 30 -11.72 0.14 -3.56
CA ARG A 30 -12.01 -0.41 -2.23
C ARG A 30 -10.76 -0.98 -1.55
N ASP A 31 -9.95 -1.71 -2.30
CA ASP A 31 -8.72 -2.32 -1.82
C ASP A 31 -7.66 -1.26 -1.51
N ARG A 32 -7.52 -0.26 -2.38
CA ARG A 32 -6.67 0.91 -2.15
C ARG A 32 -7.09 1.65 -0.88
N LYS A 33 -8.39 1.85 -0.67
CA LYS A 33 -8.92 2.53 0.51
C LYS A 33 -8.57 1.78 1.80
N ILE A 34 -8.65 0.44 1.80
CA ILE A 34 -8.19 -0.38 2.93
C ILE A 34 -6.71 -0.11 3.23
N ILE A 35 -5.84 -0.18 2.23
CA ILE A 35 -4.39 0.06 2.43
C ILE A 35 -4.11 1.48 2.91
N ILE A 36 -4.76 2.49 2.34
CA ILE A 36 -4.61 3.89 2.78
C ILE A 36 -5.00 4.03 4.25
N LEU A 37 -6.16 3.51 4.64
CA LEU A 37 -6.63 3.62 6.02
C LEU A 37 -5.70 2.87 6.99
N ARG A 38 -5.24 1.67 6.62
CA ARG A 38 -4.42 0.79 7.47
C ARG A 38 -2.98 1.27 7.63
N TYR A 39 -2.34 1.74 6.56
CA TYR A 39 -0.90 2.02 6.54
C TYR A 39 -0.53 3.50 6.49
N PHE A 40 -1.47 4.38 6.10
CA PHE A 40 -1.21 5.83 6.03
C PHE A 40 -2.02 6.64 7.04
N ARG A 41 -3.05 6.03 7.65
CA ARG A 41 -3.89 6.67 8.68
C ARG A 41 -3.94 5.88 9.98
N ASP A 42 -3.12 4.84 10.13
CA ASP A 42 -3.00 4.00 11.32
C ASP A 42 -4.33 3.47 11.88
N ARG A 43 -5.35 3.29 11.03
CA ARG A 43 -6.65 2.76 11.44
C ARG A 43 -6.56 1.28 11.75
N THR A 44 -7.27 0.82 12.77
CA THR A 44 -7.45 -0.59 13.08
C THR A 44 -8.32 -1.30 12.04
N GLN A 45 -8.24 -2.63 11.95
CA GLN A 45 -9.08 -3.39 11.01
C GLN A 45 -10.57 -3.22 11.34
N SER A 46 -10.91 -3.06 12.61
CA SER A 46 -12.27 -2.82 13.09
C SER A 46 -12.78 -1.45 12.62
N GLU A 47 -12.00 -0.38 12.78
CA GLU A 47 -12.37 0.96 12.28
C GLU A 47 -12.55 0.98 10.76
N VAL A 48 -11.66 0.29 10.02
CA VAL A 48 -11.80 0.16 8.56
C VAL A 48 -13.04 -0.63 8.17
N ALA A 49 -13.41 -1.65 8.97
CA ALA A 49 -14.60 -2.45 8.75
C ALA A 49 -15.87 -1.64 8.95
N GLU A 50 -15.91 -0.83 10.01
CA GLU A 50 -16.99 0.13 10.28
C GLU A 50 -17.11 1.17 9.15
N GLU A 51 -16.00 1.78 8.72
CA GLU A 51 -16.01 2.79 7.64
C GLU A 51 -16.47 2.21 6.29
N LEU A 52 -16.20 0.93 6.04
CA LEU A 52 -16.55 0.24 4.80
C LEU A 52 -17.88 -0.54 4.87
N GLY A 53 -18.56 -0.53 6.02
CA GLY A 53 -19.80 -1.27 6.25
C GLY A 53 -19.67 -2.78 6.07
N VAL A 54 -18.54 -3.37 6.48
CA VAL A 54 -18.26 -4.81 6.37
C VAL A 54 -17.78 -5.37 7.71
N SER A 55 -17.60 -6.69 7.78
CA SER A 55 -17.02 -7.32 8.98
C SER A 55 -15.49 -7.15 9.03
N GLN A 56 -14.95 -7.08 10.25
CA GLN A 56 -13.49 -7.05 10.47
C GLN A 56 -12.79 -8.27 9.86
N VAL A 57 -13.42 -9.45 9.89
CA VAL A 57 -12.90 -10.67 9.25
C VAL A 57 -12.81 -10.50 7.73
N GLN A 58 -13.79 -9.84 7.10
CA GLN A 58 -13.75 -9.56 5.68
C GLN A 58 -12.62 -8.58 5.34
N VAL A 59 -12.41 -7.55 6.15
CA VAL A 59 -11.27 -6.62 5.99
C VAL A 59 -9.94 -7.37 6.12
N SER A 60 -9.78 -8.23 7.13
CA SER A 60 -8.57 -9.03 7.33
C SER A 60 -8.25 -9.92 6.11
N ARG A 61 -9.27 -10.57 5.53
CA ARG A 61 -9.12 -11.38 4.30
C ARG A 61 -8.74 -10.52 3.10
N LEU A 62 -9.37 -9.37 2.93
CA LEU A 62 -9.06 -8.43 1.85
C LEU A 62 -7.64 -7.88 1.99
N GLU A 63 -7.24 -7.41 3.17
CA GLU A 63 -5.89 -6.91 3.46
C GLU A 63 -4.84 -7.96 3.12
N SER A 64 -5.01 -9.21 3.58
CA SER A 64 -4.11 -10.31 3.24
C SER A 64 -4.01 -10.58 1.74
N LYS A 65 -5.14 -10.49 1.01
CA LYS A 65 -5.17 -10.68 -0.44
C LYS A 65 -4.45 -9.54 -1.17
N ILE A 66 -4.66 -8.30 -0.71
CA ILE A 66 -4.07 -7.10 -1.30
C ILE A 66 -2.55 -7.12 -1.10
N LEU A 67 -2.07 -7.44 0.10
CA LEU A 67 -0.64 -7.56 0.38
C LEU A 67 0.02 -8.63 -0.50
N LYS A 68 -0.65 -9.78 -0.70
CA LYS A 68 -0.17 -10.81 -1.63
C LYS A 68 -0.11 -10.32 -3.08
N GLN A 69 -1.08 -9.50 -3.50
CA GLN A 69 -1.09 -8.90 -4.83
C GLN A 69 0.05 -7.90 -5.00
N ILE A 70 0.26 -7.01 -4.03
CA ILE A 70 1.38 -6.06 -4.04
C ILE A 70 2.72 -6.81 -4.07
N ALA A 71 2.90 -7.82 -3.21
CA ALA A 71 4.13 -8.61 -3.18
C ALA A 71 4.39 -9.38 -4.49
N LYS A 72 3.35 -9.70 -5.26
CA LYS A 72 3.48 -10.32 -6.59
C LYS A 72 3.89 -9.31 -7.66
N GLU A 73 3.42 -8.07 -7.57
CA GLU A 73 3.78 -7.01 -8.52
C GLU A 73 5.21 -6.47 -8.30
N LEU A 74 5.75 -6.63 -7.09
CA LEU A 74 7.13 -6.24 -6.75
C LEU A 74 8.17 -7.34 -7.00
N LYS A 75 7.74 -8.53 -7.44
CA LYS A 75 8.62 -9.64 -7.86
C LYS A 75 8.85 -9.59 -9.36
#